data_AF-A0A1H9BW27-F1
#
_entry.id   AF-A0A1H9BW27-F1
#
_cell.length_a   1.000
_cell.length_b   1.000
_cell.length_c   1.000
_cell.angle_alpha   90.00
_cell.angle_beta   90.00
_cell.angle_gamma   90.00
#
_symmetry.space_group_name_H-M   'P 1'
#
loop_
_entity.id
_entity.type
_entity.pdbx_description
1 polymer ?
#
loop_
_entity_poly.entity_id
_entity_poly.type
_entity_poly.pdbx_seq_one_letter_code
_entity_poly.pdbx_strand_id
1 'polypeptide(L)' 'MDLRPGVLRGCVVEWDQERNEMDKPEWTSIVEMFDQVATALETRGAVGHCFCEVNSAGELHWRTS' A
#
# COMPACT_ATOMS: atom_id res chain seq x y z
N MET A 1 5.90 6.28 5.43
CA MET A 1 6.62 5.57 6.52
C MET A 1 6.72 6.50 7.71
N ASP A 2 6.30 6.04 8.90
CA ASP A 2 6.42 6.80 10.13
C ASP A 2 7.82 6.63 10.73
N LEU A 3 8.54 7.74 10.89
CA LEU A 3 9.89 7.78 11.46
C LEU A 3 9.93 8.32 12.90
N ARG A 4 8.79 8.75 13.43
CA ARG A 4 8.70 9.30 14.78
C ARG A 4 9.05 8.20 15.81
N PRO A 5 9.75 8.53 16.91
CA PRO A 5 10.01 7.55 17.97
C PRO A 5 8.71 7.01 18.57
N GLY A 6 8.70 5.71 18.92
CA GLY A 6 7.57 5.07 19.57
C GLY A 6 7.29 3.67 19.03
N VAL A 7 6.22 3.04 19.53
CA VAL A 7 5.82 1.68 19.15
C VAL A 7 5.42 1.53 17.68
N LEU A 8 5.13 2.64 17.00
CA LEU A 8 4.76 2.68 15.59
C LEU A 8 5.95 3.03 14.66
N ARG A 9 7.14 3.25 15.19
CA ARG A 9 8.31 3.61 14.37
C ARG A 9 8.59 2.54 13.32
N GLY A 10 8.64 2.95 12.06
CA GLY A 10 8.93 2.09 10.92
C GLY A 10 7.69 1.52 10.22
N CYS A 11 6.48 1.79 10.75
CA CYS A 11 5.25 1.41 10.06
C CYS A 11 5.05 2.22 8.77
N VAL A 12 4.23 1.68 7.87
CA VAL A 12 3.78 2.37 6.67
C VAL A 12 2.34 2.81 6.89
N VAL A 13 2.08 4.07 6.57
CA VAL A 13 0.78 4.73 6.71
C VAL A 13 0.38 5.22 5.33
N GLU A 14 -0.93 5.24 5.08
CA GLU A 14 -1.49 6.02 4.00
C GLU A 14 -1.60 7.49 4.42
N TRP A 15 -1.36 8.39 3.47
CA TRP A 15 -1.52 9.82 3.66
C TRP A 15 -2.72 10.30 2.85
N ASP A 16 -3.77 10.73 3.54
CA ASP A 16 -4.92 11.38 2.90
C ASP A 16 -4.53 12.83 2.59
N GLN A 17 -4.33 13.10 1.30
CA GLN A 17 -3.97 14.44 0.84
C GLN A 17 -5.12 15.46 1.01
N GLU A 18 -6.37 15.04 0.86
CA GLU A 18 -7.53 15.93 0.94
C GLU A 18 -7.77 16.40 2.37
N ARG A 19 -7.58 15.49 3.34
CA ARG A 19 -7.71 15.77 4.77
C ARG A 19 -6.43 16.24 5.43
N ASN A 20 -5.29 16.10 4.74
CA ASN A 20 -3.96 16.43 5.25
C ASN A 20 -3.67 15.69 6.57
N GLU A 21 -4.01 14.39 6.62
CA GLU A 21 -3.83 13.55 7.78
C GLU A 21 -3.26 12.17 7.44
N MET A 22 -2.62 11.55 8.42
CA MET A 22 -2.22 10.14 8.36
C MET A 22 -3.38 9.30 8.87
N ASP A 23 -3.76 8.28 8.10
CA ASP A 23 -4.64 7.24 8.59
C ASP A 23 -3.89 6.28 9.53
N LYS A 24 -4.60 5.23 9.97
CA LYS A 24 -4.02 4.16 10.77
C LYS A 24 -2.85 3.50 10.00
N PRO A 25 -1.85 2.94 10.70
CA PRO A 25 -0.82 2.14 10.05
C PRO A 25 -1.45 1.01 9.24
N GLU A 26 -1.18 1.01 7.94
CA GLU A 26 -1.66 -0.01 7.00
C GLU A 26 -0.72 -1.23 7.02
N TRP A 27 0.59 -1.00 7.18
CA TRP A 27 1.57 -2.06 7.36
C TRP A 27 2.50 -1.79 8.54
N THR A 28 2.95 -2.84 9.21
CA THR A 28 3.88 -2.75 10.34
C THR A 28 5.31 -2.43 9.91
N SER A 29 5.66 -2.68 8.64
CA SER A 29 6.98 -2.36 8.07
C SER A 29 6.93 -2.20 6.55
N ILE A 30 7.99 -1.60 5.99
CA ILE A 30 8.15 -1.50 4.53
C ILE A 30 8.35 -2.88 3.87
N VAL A 31 8.93 -3.84 4.58
CA VAL A 31 9.14 -5.21 4.09
C VAL A 31 7.80 -5.90 3.90
N GLU A 32 6.93 -5.82 4.90
CA GLU A 32 5.57 -6.37 4.83
C GLU A 32 4.77 -5.78 3.66
N MET A 33 4.85 -4.46 3.46
CA MET A 33 4.19 -3.80 2.33
C MET A 33 4.68 -4.37 0.98
N PHE A 34 6.00 -4.50 0.80
CA PHE A 34 6.56 -5.02 -0.45
C PHE A 34 6.22 -6.49 -0.69
N ASP A 35 6.22 -7.34 0.34
CA ASP A 35 5.86 -8.75 0.22
C ASP A 35 4.40 -8.92 -0.21
N GLN A 36 3.48 -8.12 0.35
CA GLN A 36 2.07 -8.13 -0.05
C GLN A 36 1.87 -7.63 -1.48
N VAL A 37 2.54 -6.54 -1.87
CA VAL A 37 2.48 -6.01 -3.24
C VAL A 37 3.02 -7.03 -4.24
N ALA A 38 4.19 -7.64 -3.96
CA ALA A 38 4.77 -8.67 -4.82
C ALA A 38 3.81 -9.87 -4.96
N THR A 39 3.25 -10.35 -3.85
CA THR A 39 2.27 -11.45 -3.86
C THR A 39 1.05 -11.10 -4.70
N ALA A 40 0.52 -9.88 -4.59
CA ALA A 40 -0.65 -9.46 -5.35
C ALA A 40 -0.36 -9.38 -6.86
N LEU A 41 0.82 -8.92 -7.25
CA LEU A 41 1.26 -8.90 -8.66
C LEU A 41 1.36 -10.32 -9.24
N GLU A 42 1.95 -11.27 -8.50
CA GLU A 42 2.13 -12.66 -8.96
C GLU A 42 0.80 -13.44 -9.04
N THR A 43 -0.11 -13.17 -8.10
CA THR A 43 -1.37 -13.91 -7.96
C THR A 43 -2.56 -13.23 -8.64
N ARG A 44 -2.37 -12.02 -9.20
CA ARG A 44 -3.46 -11.12 -9.64
C ARG A 44 -4.46 -10.87 -8.50
N GLY A 45 -3.94 -10.73 -7.29
CA GLY A 45 -4.69 -10.51 -6.07
C GLY A 45 -4.92 -9.03 -5.76
N ALA A 46 -5.47 -8.79 -4.58
CA ALA A 46 -5.66 -7.45 -4.03
C ALA A 46 -4.62 -7.14 -2.95
N VAL A 47 -4.31 -5.85 -2.79
CA VAL A 47 -3.62 -5.30 -1.63
C VAL A 47 -4.61 -4.37 -0.94
N GLY A 48 -5.17 -4.80 0.20
CA GLY A 48 -6.29 -4.10 0.83
C GLY A 48 -7.48 -3.97 -0.14
N HIS A 49 -7.85 -2.74 -0.48
CA HIS A 49 -8.92 -2.41 -1.44
C HIS A 49 -8.42 -2.13 -2.87
N CYS A 50 -7.12 -2.30 -3.12
CA CYS A 50 -6.48 -2.04 -4.40
C CYS A 50 -6.31 -3.32 -5.21
N PHE A 51 -6.71 -3.30 -6.48
CA PHE A 51 -6.57 -4.43 -7.41
C PHE A 51 -5.60 -4.07 -8.53
N CYS A 52 -4.65 -4.96 -8.80
CA CYS A 52 -3.70 -4.81 -9.90
C CYS A 52 -4.37 -5.22 -11.23
N GLU A 53 -4.30 -4.33 -12.22
CA GLU A 53 -4.78 -4.57 -13.58
C GLU A 53 -3.74 -4.13 -14.60
N VAL A 54 -3.67 -4.82 -15.74
CA VAL A 54 -2.85 -4.40 -16.89
C VAL A 54 -3.78 -3.91 -17.98
N ASN A 55 -3.62 -2.66 -18.40
CA ASN A 55 -4.47 -2.07 -19.42
C ASN A 55 -4.14 -2.62 -20.84
N SER A 56 -4.89 -2.23 -21.86
CA SER A 56 -4.67 -2.68 -23.24
C SER A 56 -3.34 -2.21 -23.85
N ALA A 57 -2.69 -1.20 -23.26
CA ALA A 57 -1.37 -0.72 -23.65
C ALA A 57 -0.22 -1.47 -22.92
N GLY A 58 -0.54 -2.39 -22.02
CA GLY A 58 0.45 -3.16 -21.26
C GLY A 58 0.97 -2.44 -20.01
N GLU A 59 0.30 -1.37 -19.57
CA GLU A 59 0.70 -0.61 -18.38
C GLU A 59 0.03 -1.17 -17.12
N LEU A 60 0.80 -1.22 -16.02
CA LEU A 60 0.32 -1.63 -14.71
C LEU A 60 -0.47 -0.50 -14.04
N HIS A 61 -1.71 -0.79 -13.67
CA HIS A 61 -2.62 0.13 -12.99
C HIS A 61 -3.13 -0.51 -11.70
N TRP A 62 -3.45 0.34 -10.72
CA TRP A 62 -4.17 -0.06 -9.52
C TRP A 62 -5.52 0.62 -9.52
N ARG A 63 -6.59 -0.17 -9.39
CA ARG A 63 -7.93 0.37 -9.14
C ARG A 63 -8.29 0.19 -7.67
N THR A 64 -8.90 1.20 -7.08
CA THR A 64 -9.56 1.14 -5.78
C THR A 64 -11.04 0.81 -5.97
N SER A 65 -11.63 0.05 -5.05
CA SER A 65 -13.09 -0.20 -5.00
C SER A 65 -13.81 0.81 -4.12
#